data_AF-A0A4U5N127-F1
#
_entry.id   AF-A0A4U5N127-F1
#
_cell.length_a   1.000
_cell.length_b   1.000
_cell.length_c   1.000
_cell.angle_alpha   90.00
_cell.angle_beta   90.00
_cell.angle_gamma   90.00
#
_symmetry.space_group_name_H-M   'P 1'
#
loop_
_entity.id
_entity.type
_entity.pdbx_description
1 polymer ?
#
loop_
_entity_poly.entity_id
_entity_poly.type
_entity_poly.pdbx_seq_one_letter_code
_entity_poly.pdbx_strand_id
1 'polypeptide(L)'
;MDHVPTEFYEDLLLNAFSNGFRYEYMHLPGRIASCAERFKEKGHKKCVWIKKRAISSINYFDSFSKLKQPESIVQASKFCFMKILNVRGKEKRNSSIDDRLKRQLEKFLREPGMMCLRLHNAKLNQSRIELFSSWKSLKFVSVTKEFNDSVYTLLQKLSDQKQLLYLRIWCDVNDSRIADLICKFLEQPQFLDVQFAGIYPEEVKNGIVSKGKENKGMCAGKIVQWKGFVKLHDDSFECSGRTYYATVIQHQKENLVVEYINNSATDKTTDKEFMMNVEASNLCFQ
;
A
#
# COMPACT_ATOMS: atom_id res chain seq x y z
N MET A 1 -2.00 -15.95 -25.53
CA MET A 1 -1.23 -15.13 -24.57
C MET A 1 0.17 -15.69 -24.33
N ASP A 2 0.40 -17.00 -24.45
CA ASP A 2 1.68 -17.66 -24.08
C ASP A 2 2.94 -17.36 -24.94
N HIS A 3 2.89 -16.36 -25.80
CA HIS A 3 4.06 -15.93 -26.60
C HIS A 3 4.99 -14.99 -25.81
N VAL A 4 4.55 -14.49 -24.66
CA VAL A 4 5.39 -13.66 -23.79
C VAL A 4 6.26 -14.57 -22.90
N PRO A 5 7.52 -14.19 -22.62
CA PRO A 5 8.39 -14.94 -21.71
C PRO A 5 7.78 -15.11 -20.32
N THR A 6 8.09 -16.24 -19.66
CA THR A 6 7.61 -16.56 -18.31
C THR A 6 8.03 -15.49 -17.31
N GLU A 7 9.22 -14.93 -17.49
CA GLU A 7 9.84 -13.89 -16.68
C GLU A 7 8.97 -12.63 -16.61
N PHE A 8 8.36 -12.23 -17.73
CA PHE A 8 7.45 -11.09 -17.76
C PHE A 8 6.22 -11.32 -16.87
N TYR A 9 5.63 -12.52 -16.92
CA TYR A 9 4.50 -12.86 -16.05
C TYR A 9 4.91 -12.93 -14.58
N GLU A 10 6.08 -13.49 -14.30
CA GLU A 10 6.61 -13.54 -12.93
C GLU A 10 6.82 -12.12 -12.38
N ASP A 11 7.38 -11.19 -13.16
CA ASP A 11 7.60 -9.79 -12.78
C ASP A 11 6.28 -9.02 -12.63
N LEU A 12 5.32 -9.22 -13.54
CA LEU A 12 3.99 -8.63 -13.46
C LEU A 12 3.30 -9.04 -12.15
N LEU A 13 3.30 -10.35 -11.85
CA LEU A 13 2.67 -10.89 -10.65
C LEU A 13 3.41 -10.48 -9.37
N LEU A 14 4.74 -10.35 -9.40
CA LEU A 14 5.52 -9.84 -8.27
C LEU A 14 5.03 -8.44 -7.85
N ASN A 15 4.78 -7.57 -8.85
CA ASN A 15 4.26 -6.24 -8.62
C ASN A 15 2.78 -6.26 -8.21
N ALA A 16 1.94 -7.03 -8.91
CA ALA A 16 0.52 -7.14 -8.60
C ALA A 16 0.26 -7.69 -7.19
N PHE A 17 1.05 -8.68 -6.75
CA PHE A 17 0.91 -9.32 -5.45
C PHE A 17 1.58 -8.58 -4.30
N SER A 18 2.32 -7.49 -4.59
CA SER A 18 2.88 -6.62 -3.56
C SER A 18 1.78 -6.08 -2.62
N ASN A 19 0.61 -5.77 -3.16
CA ASN A 19 -0.53 -5.25 -2.39
C ASN A 19 -1.42 -6.36 -1.76
N GLY A 20 -1.07 -7.64 -1.96
CA GLY A 20 -1.87 -8.80 -1.57
C GLY A 20 -2.10 -9.75 -2.74
N PHE A 21 -2.32 -11.03 -2.46
CA PHE A 21 -2.61 -12.02 -3.50
C PHE A 21 -3.99 -11.80 -4.09
N ARG A 22 -4.10 -11.98 -5.41
CA ARG A 22 -5.30 -11.75 -6.22
C ARG A 22 -5.65 -13.06 -6.92
N TYR A 23 -6.74 -13.70 -6.49
CA TYR A 23 -7.18 -15.00 -7.03
C TYR A 23 -7.56 -14.92 -8.50
N GLU A 24 -7.93 -13.74 -8.97
CA GLU A 24 -8.33 -13.45 -10.35
C GLU A 24 -7.27 -13.89 -11.36
N TYR A 25 -5.98 -13.75 -11.03
CA TYR A 25 -4.89 -14.17 -11.92
C TYR A 25 -4.78 -15.69 -12.09
N MET A 26 -5.32 -16.49 -11.17
CA MET A 26 -5.39 -17.95 -11.31
C MET A 26 -6.50 -18.38 -12.28
N HIS A 27 -7.49 -17.52 -12.54
CA HIS A 27 -8.59 -17.81 -13.46
C HIS A 27 -8.26 -17.41 -14.90
N LEU A 28 -7.14 -16.71 -15.12
CA LEU A 28 -6.68 -16.36 -16.46
C LEU A 28 -6.03 -17.58 -17.14
N PRO A 29 -6.31 -17.84 -18.43
CA PRO A 29 -5.76 -19.02 -19.09
C PRO A 29 -4.25 -18.92 -19.34
N GLY A 30 -3.59 -20.08 -19.43
CA GLY A 30 -2.19 -20.21 -19.87
C GLY A 30 -1.15 -19.92 -18.79
N ARG A 31 0.03 -19.44 -19.21
CA ARG A 31 1.22 -19.27 -18.35
C ARG A 31 0.98 -18.35 -17.17
N ILE A 32 0.12 -17.34 -17.29
CA ILE A 32 -0.14 -16.39 -16.20
C ILE A 32 -0.79 -17.08 -14.99
N ALA A 33 -1.75 -18.01 -15.20
CA ALA A 33 -2.31 -18.81 -14.11
C ALA A 33 -1.25 -19.71 -13.47
N SER A 34 -0.45 -20.41 -14.28
CA SER A 34 0.62 -21.27 -13.76
C SER A 34 1.67 -20.47 -12.97
N CYS A 35 1.97 -19.23 -13.37
CA CYS A 35 2.80 -18.34 -12.57
C CYS A 35 2.10 -17.92 -11.27
N ALA A 36 0.82 -17.53 -11.33
CA ALA A 36 0.05 -17.12 -10.17
C ALA A 36 -0.05 -18.25 -9.12
N GLU A 37 -0.24 -19.50 -9.55
CA GLU A 37 -0.23 -20.70 -8.71
C GLU A 37 1.13 -20.87 -8.01
N ARG A 38 2.24 -20.78 -8.76
CA ARG A 38 3.58 -20.87 -8.16
C ARG A 38 3.81 -19.76 -7.12
N PHE A 39 3.31 -18.55 -7.35
CA PHE A 39 3.37 -17.46 -6.38
C PHE A 39 2.45 -17.70 -5.16
N LYS A 40 1.29 -18.32 -5.34
CA LYS A 40 0.43 -18.73 -4.22
C LYS A 40 1.16 -19.69 -3.29
N GLU A 41 1.86 -20.67 -3.86
CA GLU A 41 2.59 -21.70 -3.10
C GLU A 41 3.90 -21.17 -2.50
N LYS A 42 4.74 -20.55 -3.34
CA LYS A 42 6.14 -20.21 -3.01
C LYS A 42 6.32 -18.75 -2.60
N GLY A 43 5.39 -17.89 -2.97
CA GLY A 43 5.40 -16.47 -2.66
C GLY A 43 5.49 -16.21 -1.16
N HIS A 44 6.26 -15.18 -0.80
CA HIS A 44 6.41 -14.78 0.58
C HIS A 44 6.80 -13.31 0.75
N LYS A 45 6.55 -12.80 1.95
CA LYS A 45 7.03 -11.53 2.50
C LYS A 45 8.18 -11.81 3.46
N LYS A 46 9.24 -11.01 3.41
CA LYS A 46 10.31 -11.02 4.43
C LYS A 46 10.15 -9.81 5.35
N CYS A 47 9.97 -10.04 6.65
CA CYS A 47 9.77 -8.98 7.65
C CYS A 47 10.96 -8.90 8.59
N VAL A 48 11.70 -7.79 8.54
CA VAL A 48 12.82 -7.50 9.44
C VAL A 48 12.36 -6.48 10.48
N TRP A 49 12.61 -6.76 11.76
CA TRP A 49 12.25 -5.86 12.86
C TRP A 49 13.48 -5.21 13.47
N ILE A 50 13.54 -3.87 13.44
CA ILE A 50 14.57 -3.11 14.17
C ILE A 50 14.03 -2.71 15.55
N LYS A 51 14.77 -3.08 16.59
CA LYS A 51 14.58 -2.57 17.95
C LYS A 51 15.94 -2.17 18.52
N LYS A 52 16.00 -1.05 19.25
CA LYS A 52 17.21 -0.59 19.97
C LYS A 52 18.50 -0.67 19.12
N ARG A 53 18.43 -0.26 17.85
CA ARG A 53 19.55 -0.23 16.87
C ARG A 53 20.06 -1.58 16.36
N ALA A 54 19.34 -2.68 16.61
CA ALA A 54 19.70 -3.99 16.05
C ALA A 54 18.49 -4.65 15.37
N ILE A 55 18.78 -5.59 14.46
CA ILE A 55 17.76 -6.53 13.98
C ILE A 55 17.39 -7.42 15.15
N SER A 56 16.13 -7.33 15.58
CA SER A 56 15.58 -8.10 16.68
C SER A 56 14.94 -9.41 16.22
N SER A 57 14.40 -9.46 15.00
CA SER A 57 13.85 -10.68 14.41
C SER A 57 13.72 -10.55 12.90
N ILE A 58 13.71 -11.71 12.23
CA ILE A 58 13.41 -11.87 10.81
C ILE A 58 12.35 -12.95 10.70
N ASN A 59 11.19 -12.60 10.16
CA ASN A 59 10.06 -13.51 9.96
C ASN A 59 9.69 -13.57 8.49
N TYR A 60 9.17 -14.71 8.04
CA TYR A 60 8.68 -14.90 6.68
C TYR A 60 7.20 -15.22 6.72
N PHE A 61 6.42 -14.62 5.82
CA PHE A 61 4.98 -14.84 5.75
C PHE A 61 4.57 -15.17 4.32
N ASP A 62 3.58 -16.03 4.13
CA ASP A 62 2.96 -16.20 2.82
C ASP A 62 2.07 -15.00 2.45
N SER A 63 1.40 -15.09 1.30
CA SER A 63 0.44 -14.08 0.84
C SER A 63 -0.76 -13.88 1.79
N PHE A 64 -1.12 -14.92 2.54
CA PHE A 64 -2.23 -14.93 3.50
C PHE A 64 -1.78 -14.58 4.93
N SER A 65 -0.56 -14.07 5.09
CA SER A 65 0.05 -13.69 6.36
C SER A 65 0.27 -14.84 7.34
N LYS A 66 0.32 -16.09 6.87
CA LYS A 66 0.73 -17.25 7.67
C LYS A 66 2.26 -17.32 7.73
N LEU A 67 2.79 -17.66 8.91
CA LEU A 67 4.24 -17.76 9.13
C LEU A 67 4.83 -18.92 8.32
N LYS A 68 5.96 -18.69 7.65
CA LYS A 68 6.74 -19.70 6.92
C LYS A 68 8.08 -19.96 7.59
N GLN A 69 8.53 -21.21 7.54
CA GLN A 69 9.83 -21.63 8.09
C GLN A 69 10.98 -21.20 7.16
N PRO A 70 12.12 -20.71 7.69
CA PRO A 70 13.22 -20.20 6.87
C PRO A 70 13.77 -21.17 5.82
N GLU A 71 13.78 -22.47 6.12
CA GLU A 71 14.33 -23.52 5.24
C GLU A 71 13.56 -23.59 3.92
N SER A 72 12.24 -23.45 3.99
CA SER A 72 11.36 -23.39 2.80
C SER A 72 11.58 -22.14 1.94
N ILE A 73 12.23 -21.11 2.49
CA ILE A 73 12.43 -19.82 1.82
C ILE A 73 13.74 -19.76 1.05
N VAL A 74 14.81 -20.41 1.53
CA VAL A 74 16.13 -20.37 0.88
C VAL A 74 16.05 -20.81 -0.59
N GLN A 75 15.20 -21.81 -0.87
CA GLN A 75 14.99 -22.34 -2.21
C GLN A 75 14.02 -21.50 -3.07
N ALA A 76 13.31 -20.54 -2.46
CA ALA A 76 12.23 -19.77 -3.08
C ALA A 76 12.48 -18.25 -3.08
N SER A 77 13.72 -17.81 -2.88
CA SER A 77 14.07 -16.38 -2.72
C SER A 77 13.57 -15.47 -3.84
N LYS A 78 13.52 -15.98 -5.09
CA LYS A 78 12.97 -15.23 -6.25
C LYS A 78 11.48 -14.89 -6.13
N PHE A 79 10.73 -15.62 -5.31
CA PHE A 79 9.30 -15.39 -5.06
C PHE A 79 9.05 -14.44 -3.88
N CYS A 80 10.09 -13.74 -3.39
CA CYS A 80 9.92 -12.67 -2.40
C CYS A 80 9.27 -11.45 -3.06
N PHE A 81 7.97 -11.27 -2.90
CA PHE A 81 7.26 -10.15 -3.52
C PHE A 81 7.33 -8.86 -2.67
N MET A 82 7.62 -8.98 -1.37
CA MET A 82 7.78 -7.81 -0.50
C MET A 82 8.78 -8.05 0.63
N LYS A 83 9.60 -7.04 0.86
CA LYS A 83 10.51 -6.92 2.00
C LYS A 83 10.04 -5.78 2.89
N ILE A 84 9.80 -6.06 4.16
CA ILE A 84 9.22 -5.11 5.11
C ILE A 84 10.22 -4.84 6.22
N LEU A 85 10.67 -3.59 6.32
CA LEU A 85 11.41 -3.13 7.48
C LEU A 85 10.45 -2.50 8.49
N ASN A 86 10.29 -3.15 9.63
CA ASN A 86 9.50 -2.66 10.74
C ASN A 86 10.39 -1.86 11.70
N VAL A 87 10.10 -0.57 11.84
CA VAL A 87 10.79 0.34 12.75
C VAL A 87 9.83 0.71 13.88
N ARG A 88 10.23 0.40 15.12
CA ARG A 88 9.43 0.71 16.32
C ARG A 88 10.24 1.55 17.31
N GLY A 89 9.56 2.51 17.95
CA GLY A 89 10.02 3.16 19.16
C GLY A 89 10.45 4.62 19.00
N LYS A 90 10.59 5.28 20.14
CA LYS A 90 11.10 6.65 20.27
C LYS A 90 12.63 6.60 20.27
N GLU A 91 13.27 7.27 19.33
CA GLU A 91 14.71 7.44 19.36
C GLU A 91 15.12 8.50 20.39
N LYS A 92 16.30 8.30 21.00
CA LYS A 92 16.98 9.41 21.68
C LYS A 92 17.54 10.34 20.60
N ARG A 93 17.45 11.66 20.80
CA ARG A 93 17.77 12.69 19.78
C ARG A 93 19.12 12.50 19.05
N ASN A 94 20.10 11.82 19.66
CA ASN A 94 21.48 11.70 19.15
C ASN A 94 21.95 10.26 18.88
N SER A 95 21.05 9.30 18.65
CA SER A 95 21.47 7.93 18.31
C SER A 95 21.80 7.76 16.83
N SER A 96 23.08 7.79 16.47
CA SER A 96 23.53 7.32 15.16
C SER A 96 23.23 5.83 14.97
N ILE A 97 23.02 5.44 13.71
CA ILE A 97 22.92 4.04 13.31
C ILE A 97 24.33 3.45 13.34
N ASP A 98 24.51 2.36 14.09
CA ASP A 98 25.76 1.60 14.13
C ASP A 98 26.08 1.02 12.73
N ASP A 99 27.34 1.07 12.32
CA ASP A 99 27.88 0.52 11.07
C ASP A 99 27.52 -0.94 10.86
N ARG A 100 27.36 -1.72 11.94
CA ARG A 100 26.87 -3.10 11.85
C ARG A 100 25.46 -3.15 11.28
N LEU A 101 24.54 -2.37 11.83
CA LEU A 101 23.16 -2.31 11.35
C LEU A 101 23.11 -1.75 9.92
N LYS A 102 23.92 -0.72 9.63
CA LYS A 102 24.02 -0.16 8.28
C LYS A 102 24.38 -1.22 7.24
N ARG A 103 25.44 -2.01 7.48
CA ARG A 103 25.84 -3.12 6.60
C ARG A 103 24.75 -4.19 6.44
N GLN A 104 24.04 -4.52 7.52
CA GLN A 104 22.93 -5.47 7.46
C GLN A 104 21.76 -4.94 6.61
N LEU A 105 21.45 -3.64 6.72
CA LEU A 105 20.42 -2.99 5.91
C LEU A 105 20.83 -2.89 4.45
N GLU A 106 22.08 -2.57 4.15
CA GLU A 106 22.59 -2.57 2.78
C GLU A 106 22.45 -3.94 2.12
N LYS A 107 22.77 -5.03 2.83
CA LYS A 107 22.52 -6.39 2.35
C LYS A 107 21.03 -6.65 2.11
N PHE A 108 20.19 -6.29 3.08
CA PHE A 108 18.74 -6.44 2.98
C PHE A 108 18.13 -5.67 1.81
N LEU A 109 18.63 -4.47 1.50
CA LEU A 109 18.14 -3.65 0.38
C LEU A 109 18.44 -4.27 -0.99
N ARG A 110 19.52 -5.05 -1.12
CA ARG A 110 19.91 -5.74 -2.37
C ARG A 110 19.13 -7.03 -2.67
N GLU A 111 18.40 -7.56 -1.69
CA GLU A 111 17.56 -8.75 -1.88
C GLU A 111 16.39 -8.48 -2.85
N PRO A 112 15.80 -9.50 -3.50
CA PRO A 112 14.63 -9.29 -4.36
C PRO A 112 13.38 -8.85 -3.59
N GLY A 113 12.40 -8.29 -4.30
CA GLY A 113 11.10 -7.90 -3.76
C GLY A 113 10.96 -6.42 -3.45
N MET A 114 9.71 -5.95 -3.46
CA MET A 114 9.40 -4.53 -3.22
C MET A 114 9.76 -4.13 -1.79
N MET A 115 10.51 -3.05 -1.62
CA MET A 115 10.88 -2.57 -0.29
C MET A 115 9.74 -1.73 0.31
N CYS A 116 9.32 -2.13 1.51
CA CYS A 116 8.32 -1.47 2.33
C CYS A 116 8.94 -1.04 3.66
N LEU A 117 8.72 0.23 4.04
CA LEU A 117 9.06 0.75 5.36
C LEU A 117 7.78 0.85 6.19
N ARG A 118 7.72 0.11 7.31
CA ARG A 118 6.61 0.18 8.26
C ARG A 118 7.05 0.89 9.54
N LEU A 119 6.42 2.03 9.81
CA LEU A 119 6.68 2.87 10.97
C LEU A 119 5.62 2.60 12.04
N HIS A 120 6.06 2.11 13.21
CA HIS A 120 5.20 1.80 14.35
C HIS A 120 5.49 2.76 15.50
N ASN A 121 4.72 3.85 15.60
CA ASN A 121 5.02 4.95 16.54
C ASN A 121 6.53 5.29 16.50
N ALA A 122 7.00 5.64 15.31
CA ALA A 122 8.40 5.97 15.10
C ALA A 122 8.57 7.49 15.22
N LYS A 123 9.51 7.92 16.08
CA LYS A 123 10.04 9.28 16.06
C LYS A 123 11.39 9.25 15.39
N LEU A 124 11.46 9.75 14.16
CA LEU A 124 12.67 9.70 13.34
C LEU A 124 13.51 10.95 13.60
N ASN A 125 14.82 10.76 13.77
CA ASN A 125 15.77 11.87 13.69
C ASN A 125 16.16 12.12 12.22
N GLN A 126 16.86 13.22 11.98
CA GLN A 126 17.28 13.62 10.64
C GLN A 126 18.11 12.55 9.92
N SER A 127 19.04 11.90 10.63
CA SER A 127 19.89 10.84 10.07
C SER A 127 19.06 9.64 9.56
N ARG A 128 18.00 9.26 10.27
CA ARG A 128 17.09 8.20 9.80
C ARG A 128 16.23 8.64 8.63
N ILE A 129 15.74 9.87 8.66
CA ILE A 129 14.98 10.43 7.54
C ILE A 129 15.85 10.37 6.28
N GLU A 130 17.10 10.84 6.35
CA GLU A 130 18.06 10.80 5.25
C GLU A 130 18.37 9.39 4.79
N LEU A 131 18.63 8.47 5.74
CA LEU A 131 18.86 7.07 5.40
C LEU A 131 17.67 6.48 4.65
N PHE A 132 16.46 6.60 5.18
CA PHE A 132 15.27 6.00 4.57
C PHE A 132 14.93 6.65 3.23
N SER A 133 15.08 7.98 3.10
CA SER A 133 14.89 8.68 1.82
C SER A 133 15.99 8.37 0.81
N SER A 134 17.14 7.83 1.21
CA SER A 134 18.20 7.44 0.26
C SER A 134 17.92 6.10 -0.44
N TRP A 135 16.95 5.33 0.05
CA TRP A 135 16.69 3.98 -0.43
C TRP A 135 15.87 3.99 -1.71
N LYS A 136 16.53 4.06 -2.87
CA LYS A 136 15.88 4.07 -4.21
C LYS A 136 14.85 2.94 -4.43
N SER A 137 15.02 1.82 -3.74
CA SER A 137 14.14 0.65 -3.80
C SER A 137 12.89 0.78 -2.93
N LEU A 138 12.82 1.73 -1.99
CA LEU A 138 11.66 1.96 -1.13
C LEU A 138 10.48 2.48 -1.95
N LYS A 139 9.49 1.62 -2.17
CA LYS A 139 8.29 1.91 -2.97
C LYS A 139 7.02 2.02 -2.15
N PHE A 140 7.06 1.59 -0.88
CA PHE A 140 5.88 1.56 -0.03
C PHE A 140 6.22 2.03 1.39
N VAL A 141 5.51 3.04 1.88
CA VAL A 141 5.51 3.41 3.30
C VAL A 141 4.18 3.06 3.97
N SER A 142 4.25 2.45 5.15
CA SER A 142 3.10 2.19 6.01
C SER A 142 3.34 2.83 7.38
N VAL A 143 2.48 3.77 7.74
CA VAL A 143 2.47 4.45 9.04
C VAL A 143 1.40 3.81 9.90
N THR A 144 1.75 3.45 11.13
CA THR A 144 0.83 2.84 12.08
C THR A 144 0.98 3.51 13.44
N LYS A 145 -0.13 3.59 14.18
CA LYS A 145 -0.25 4.16 15.54
C LYS A 145 -0.10 5.67 15.69
N GLU A 146 0.84 6.32 15.01
CA GLU A 146 1.07 7.77 15.18
C GLU A 146 1.62 8.39 13.89
N PHE A 147 0.98 9.46 13.43
CA PHE A 147 1.48 10.38 12.42
C PHE A 147 2.04 11.62 13.11
N ASN A 148 3.28 12.00 12.82
CA ASN A 148 3.95 13.13 13.46
C ASN A 148 4.87 13.87 12.48
N ASP A 149 5.44 15.00 12.89
CA ASP A 149 6.29 15.85 12.03
C ASP A 149 7.45 15.09 11.39
N SER A 150 8.07 14.15 12.09
CA SER A 150 9.20 13.39 11.53
C SER A 150 8.76 12.43 10.41
N VAL A 151 7.54 11.89 10.51
CA VAL A 151 6.92 11.08 9.46
C VAL A 151 6.52 11.97 8.29
N TYR A 152 5.91 13.13 8.55
CA TYR A 152 5.58 14.12 7.53
C TYR A 152 6.82 14.54 6.72
N THR A 153 7.91 14.93 7.39
CA THR A 153 9.17 15.31 6.74
C THR A 153 9.76 14.19 5.89
N LEU A 154 9.70 12.94 6.35
CA LEU A 154 10.13 11.79 5.55
C LEU A 154 9.28 11.65 4.29
N LEU A 155 7.96 11.67 4.43
CA LEU A 155 7.05 11.54 3.29
C LEU A 155 7.19 12.70 2.31
N GLN A 156 7.44 13.92 2.79
CA GLN A 156 7.72 15.07 1.93
C GLN A 156 8.98 14.86 1.08
N LYS A 157 10.08 14.40 1.69
CA LYS A 157 11.30 14.06 0.93
C LYS A 157 11.05 12.95 -0.10
N LEU A 158 10.31 11.91 0.28
CA LEU A 158 9.98 10.80 -0.64
C LEU A 158 9.07 11.25 -1.79
N SER A 159 8.21 12.22 -1.53
CA SER A 159 7.38 12.89 -2.54
C SER A 159 8.25 13.70 -3.51
N ASP A 160 9.18 14.51 -3.00
CA ASP A 160 10.12 15.29 -3.84
C ASP A 160 10.96 14.40 -4.75
N GLN A 161 11.30 13.20 -4.27
CA GLN A 161 12.07 12.20 -5.01
C GLN A 161 11.24 11.34 -5.96
N LYS A 162 9.91 11.48 -5.99
CA LYS A 162 8.98 10.70 -6.82
C LYS A 162 9.22 9.19 -6.73
N GLN A 163 9.34 8.68 -5.50
CA GLN A 163 9.82 7.32 -5.28
C GLN A 163 8.73 6.30 -4.94
N LEU A 164 7.67 6.72 -4.26
CA LEU A 164 6.65 5.82 -3.74
C LEU A 164 5.62 5.45 -4.80
N LEU A 165 5.19 4.18 -4.74
CA LEU A 165 4.02 3.64 -5.43
C LEU A 165 2.82 3.60 -4.48
N TYR A 166 3.07 3.31 -3.21
CA TYR A 166 2.04 3.04 -2.21
C TYR A 166 2.28 3.79 -0.91
N LEU A 167 1.19 4.28 -0.32
CA LEU A 167 1.19 4.85 1.02
C LEU A 167 0.02 4.28 1.82
N ARG A 168 0.27 3.87 3.07
CA ARG A 168 -0.81 3.48 3.98
C ARG A 168 -0.68 4.18 5.32
N ILE A 169 -1.77 4.76 5.80
CA ILE A 169 -1.84 5.49 7.06
C ILE A 169 -2.90 4.83 7.95
N TRP A 170 -2.44 4.02 8.90
CA TRP A 170 -3.24 3.22 9.83
C TRP A 170 -3.27 3.84 11.23
N CYS A 171 -3.46 5.15 11.28
CA CYS A 171 -3.62 5.93 12.49
C CYS A 171 -4.41 7.19 12.18
N ASP A 172 -4.92 7.81 13.22
CA ASP A 172 -5.57 9.11 13.10
C ASP A 172 -4.54 10.16 12.70
N VAL A 173 -4.99 11.10 11.87
CA VAL A 173 -4.22 12.25 11.41
C VAL A 173 -5.04 13.49 11.71
N ASN A 174 -4.55 14.37 12.57
CA ASN A 174 -5.19 15.65 12.88
C ASN A 174 -4.49 16.83 12.19
N ASP A 175 -3.61 16.53 11.24
CA ASP A 175 -2.75 17.50 10.56
C ASP A 175 -3.25 17.72 9.13
N SER A 176 -3.83 18.90 8.88
CA SER A 176 -4.39 19.25 7.57
C SER A 176 -3.34 19.30 6.46
N ARG A 177 -2.04 19.49 6.79
CA ARG A 177 -0.95 19.47 5.81
C ARG A 177 -0.84 18.15 5.05
N ILE A 178 -1.41 17.07 5.61
CA ILE A 178 -1.46 15.79 4.92
C ILE A 178 -2.24 15.88 3.60
N ALA A 179 -3.26 16.75 3.50
CA ALA A 179 -4.06 16.90 2.29
C ALA A 179 -3.17 17.29 1.10
N ASP A 180 -2.38 18.35 1.24
CA ASP A 180 -1.46 18.83 0.20
C ASP A 180 -0.41 17.78 -0.17
N LEU A 181 0.12 17.08 0.83
CA LEU A 181 1.11 16.03 0.61
C LEU A 181 0.53 14.84 -0.18
N ILE A 182 -0.70 14.43 0.12
CA ILE A 182 -1.38 13.34 -0.61
C ILE A 182 -1.72 13.77 -2.03
N CYS A 183 -2.24 14.99 -2.22
CA CYS A 183 -2.46 15.56 -3.54
C CYS A 183 -1.17 15.57 -4.38
N LYS A 184 -0.04 15.98 -3.78
CA LYS A 184 1.27 15.96 -4.44
C LYS A 184 1.72 14.55 -4.82
N PHE A 185 1.39 13.51 -4.04
CA PHE A 185 1.65 12.13 -4.44
C PHE A 185 0.74 11.69 -5.60
N LEU A 186 -0.55 12.03 -5.56
CA LEU A 186 -1.52 11.68 -6.61
C LEU A 186 -1.19 12.30 -7.97
N GLU A 187 -0.44 13.40 -8.01
CA GLU A 187 0.02 13.99 -9.28
C GLU A 187 1.26 13.28 -9.86
N GLN A 188 1.88 12.36 -9.12
CA GLN A 188 3.11 11.70 -9.56
C GLN A 188 2.79 10.50 -10.46
N PRO A 189 3.43 10.38 -11.64
CA PRO A 189 3.13 9.30 -12.59
C PRO A 189 3.28 7.89 -12.02
N GLN A 190 4.25 7.69 -11.11
CA GLN A 190 4.52 6.37 -10.54
C GLN A 190 3.65 6.05 -9.31
N PHE A 191 3.01 7.03 -8.68
CA PHE A 191 2.19 6.76 -7.49
C PHE A 191 0.90 6.04 -7.91
N LEU A 192 0.42 5.09 -7.11
CA LEU A 192 -0.71 4.23 -7.48
C LEU A 192 -1.83 4.26 -6.45
N ASP A 193 -1.51 4.13 -5.16
CA ASP A 193 -2.55 3.95 -4.13
C ASP A 193 -2.15 4.57 -2.78
N VAL A 194 -3.11 5.27 -2.18
CA VAL A 194 -3.08 5.67 -0.78
C VAL A 194 -4.28 5.09 -0.01
N GLN A 195 -4.00 4.52 1.16
CA GLN A 195 -5.03 3.99 2.05
C GLN A 195 -5.02 4.66 3.42
N PHE A 196 -6.20 5.02 3.90
CA PHE A 196 -6.45 5.57 5.23
C PHE A 196 -7.27 4.58 6.07
N ALA A 197 -6.86 4.35 7.31
CA ALA A 197 -7.61 3.50 8.24
C ALA A 197 -7.91 4.14 9.59
N GLY A 198 -7.49 5.39 9.82
CA GLY A 198 -7.86 6.19 10.98
C GLY A 198 -8.80 7.33 10.62
N ILE A 199 -9.04 8.21 11.59
CA ILE A 199 -9.77 9.47 11.41
C ILE A 199 -8.85 10.50 10.74
N TYR A 200 -9.38 11.29 9.82
CA TYR A 200 -8.65 12.35 9.13
C TYR A 200 -9.55 13.58 8.95
N PRO A 201 -8.96 14.77 8.73
CA PRO A 201 -9.71 15.99 8.54
C PRO A 201 -10.49 15.93 7.23
N GLU A 202 -11.70 16.49 7.21
CA GLU A 202 -12.58 16.50 6.04
C GLU A 202 -11.91 17.19 4.83
N GLU A 203 -11.00 18.13 5.09
CA GLU A 203 -10.17 18.82 4.11
C GLU A 203 -9.31 17.85 3.28
N VAL A 204 -8.91 16.70 3.84
CA VAL A 204 -8.15 15.68 3.09
C VAL A 204 -9.03 15.07 2.00
N LYS A 205 -10.26 14.69 2.34
CA LYS A 205 -11.22 14.16 1.36
C LYS A 205 -11.53 15.21 0.31
N ASN A 206 -11.88 16.42 0.74
CA ASN A 206 -12.26 17.50 -0.17
C ASN A 206 -11.10 17.90 -1.09
N GLY A 207 -9.88 18.00 -0.56
CA GLY A 207 -8.67 18.28 -1.32
C GLY A 207 -8.41 17.23 -2.40
N ILE A 208 -8.51 15.95 -2.04
CA ILE A 208 -8.31 14.83 -2.99
C ILE A 208 -9.36 14.84 -4.11
N VAL A 209 -10.64 15.00 -3.77
CA VAL A 209 -11.73 15.02 -4.76
C VAL A 209 -11.59 16.22 -5.70
N SER A 210 -11.33 17.41 -5.17
CA SER A 210 -11.11 18.61 -5.99
C SER A 210 -9.89 18.45 -6.89
N LYS A 211 -8.79 17.91 -6.36
CA LYS A 211 -7.56 17.70 -7.13
C LYS A 211 -7.77 16.72 -8.29
N GLY A 212 -8.52 15.65 -8.08
CA GLY A 212 -8.87 14.70 -9.12
C GLY A 212 -9.72 15.28 -10.25
N LYS A 213 -10.59 16.25 -9.93
CA LYS A 213 -11.40 16.98 -10.92
C LYS A 213 -10.53 17.95 -11.73
N GLU A 214 -9.60 18.65 -11.09
CA GLU A 214 -8.69 19.62 -11.72
C GLU A 214 -7.66 18.94 -12.63
N ASN A 215 -7.04 17.86 -12.16
CA ASN A 215 -5.85 17.26 -12.78
C ASN A 215 -6.11 15.82 -13.25
N LYS A 216 -7.20 15.60 -13.98
CA LYS A 216 -7.69 14.27 -14.43
C LYS A 216 -6.59 13.36 -14.98
N GLY A 217 -5.82 13.85 -15.96
CA GLY A 217 -4.76 13.06 -16.60
C GLY A 217 -3.62 12.67 -15.67
N MET A 218 -3.30 13.51 -14.67
CA MET A 218 -2.26 13.19 -13.70
C MET A 218 -2.74 12.19 -12.66
N CYS A 219 -4.03 12.17 -12.32
CA CYS A 219 -4.59 11.26 -11.32
C CYS A 219 -5.01 9.90 -11.90
N ALA A 220 -5.18 9.76 -13.22
CA ALA A 220 -5.62 8.54 -13.87
C ALA A 220 -4.84 7.28 -13.42
N GLY A 221 -5.58 6.18 -13.24
CA GLY A 221 -5.09 4.89 -12.75
C GLY A 221 -4.82 4.81 -11.25
N LYS A 222 -5.09 5.87 -10.47
CA LYS A 222 -4.81 5.91 -9.03
C LYS A 222 -6.05 5.63 -8.19
N ILE A 223 -5.80 5.12 -6.99
CA ILE A 223 -6.83 4.75 -6.03
C ILE A 223 -6.58 5.46 -4.70
N VAL A 224 -7.65 5.96 -4.12
CA VAL A 224 -7.66 6.45 -2.74
C VAL A 224 -8.69 5.62 -1.98
N GLN A 225 -8.23 4.93 -0.94
CA GLN A 225 -9.08 4.05 -0.14
C GLN A 225 -9.20 4.57 1.29
N TRP A 226 -10.41 4.51 1.81
CA TRP A 226 -10.72 4.75 3.21
C TRP A 226 -11.33 3.51 3.84
N LYS A 227 -10.90 3.19 5.06
CA LYS A 227 -11.56 2.18 5.88
C LYS A 227 -12.86 2.76 6.43
N GLY A 228 -13.96 2.03 6.24
CA GLY A 228 -15.32 2.44 6.59
C GLY A 228 -16.03 3.23 5.50
N PHE A 229 -17.25 3.66 5.82
CA PHE A 229 -18.07 4.48 4.95
C PHE A 229 -17.59 5.93 4.92
N VAL A 230 -17.37 6.45 3.72
CA VAL A 230 -17.08 7.87 3.45
C VAL A 230 -17.93 8.27 2.26
N LYS A 231 -18.87 9.19 2.44
CA LYS A 231 -19.69 9.66 1.31
C LYS A 231 -18.82 10.41 0.29
N LEU A 232 -18.57 9.77 -0.86
CA LEU A 232 -17.70 10.27 -1.95
C LEU A 232 -18.47 10.59 -3.24
N HIS A 233 -19.72 10.14 -3.34
CA HIS A 233 -20.63 10.50 -4.43
C HIS A 233 -21.73 11.45 -3.94
N ASP A 234 -22.35 12.13 -4.90
CA ASP A 234 -23.58 12.88 -4.76
C ASP A 234 -24.57 12.46 -5.86
N ASP A 235 -25.69 13.14 -5.97
CA ASP A 235 -26.76 12.82 -6.93
C ASP A 235 -26.34 12.98 -8.40
N SER A 236 -25.16 13.54 -8.67
CA SER A 236 -24.62 13.66 -10.03
C SER A 236 -23.85 12.42 -10.49
N PHE A 237 -23.67 11.41 -9.64
CA PHE A 237 -23.11 10.12 -10.02
C PHE A 237 -24.21 9.15 -10.43
N GLU A 238 -23.96 8.40 -11.50
CA GLU A 238 -24.81 7.28 -11.91
C GLU A 238 -24.44 6.05 -11.08
N CYS A 239 -25.44 5.36 -10.51
CA CYS A 239 -25.23 4.10 -9.81
C CYS A 239 -25.15 2.96 -10.85
N SER A 240 -23.98 2.33 -10.96
CA SER A 240 -23.75 1.18 -11.85
C SER A 240 -24.26 -0.14 -11.27
N GLY A 241 -24.87 -0.09 -10.07
CA GLY A 241 -25.38 -1.25 -9.36
C GLY A 241 -24.29 -2.02 -8.61
N ARG A 242 -24.57 -3.31 -8.37
CA ARG A 242 -23.69 -4.20 -7.61
C ARG A 242 -22.75 -4.99 -8.51
N THR A 243 -21.50 -5.13 -8.06
CA THR A 243 -20.46 -5.92 -8.73
C THR A 243 -19.76 -6.87 -7.74
N TYR A 244 -18.84 -7.72 -8.23
CA TYR A 244 -18.05 -8.67 -7.45
C TYR A 244 -18.86 -9.50 -6.44
N TYR A 245 -19.78 -10.34 -6.96
CA TYR A 245 -20.64 -11.20 -6.13
C TYR A 245 -21.44 -10.40 -5.09
N ALA A 246 -21.98 -9.25 -5.52
CA ALA A 246 -22.77 -8.33 -4.71
C ALA A 246 -22.05 -7.68 -3.50
N THR A 247 -20.72 -7.77 -3.42
CA THR A 247 -19.94 -7.18 -2.31
C THR A 247 -19.49 -5.73 -2.56
N VAL A 248 -19.71 -5.21 -3.77
CA VAL A 248 -19.33 -3.85 -4.16
C VAL A 248 -20.52 -3.13 -4.77
N ILE A 249 -20.77 -1.88 -4.36
CA ILE A 249 -21.64 -0.93 -5.07
C ILE A 249 -20.76 0.13 -5.74
N GLN A 250 -21.01 0.38 -7.03
CA GLN A 250 -20.27 1.35 -7.82
C GLN A 250 -21.12 2.55 -8.21
N HIS A 251 -20.53 3.73 -8.08
CA HIS A 251 -21.07 4.99 -8.59
C HIS A 251 -20.05 5.62 -9.52
N GLN A 252 -20.47 6.09 -10.69
CA GLN A 252 -19.58 6.65 -11.69
C GLN A 252 -20.01 8.06 -12.10
N LYS A 253 -19.03 8.94 -12.27
CA LYS A 253 -19.21 10.25 -12.89
C LYS A 253 -17.96 10.60 -13.69
N GLU A 254 -18.10 10.73 -15.00
CA GLU A 254 -17.00 11.00 -15.91
C GLU A 254 -15.85 9.99 -15.69
N ASN A 255 -14.68 10.46 -15.26
CA ASN A 255 -13.49 9.67 -14.98
C ASN A 255 -13.31 9.33 -13.50
N LEU A 256 -14.35 9.50 -12.68
CA LEU A 256 -14.34 9.14 -11.26
C LEU A 256 -15.26 7.95 -11.03
N VAL A 257 -14.72 6.92 -10.38
CA VAL A 257 -15.50 5.77 -9.87
C VAL A 257 -15.37 5.74 -8.36
N VAL A 258 -16.52 5.69 -7.68
CA VAL A 258 -16.62 5.49 -6.25
C VAL A 258 -17.08 4.06 -6.01
N GLU A 259 -16.37 3.33 -5.18
CA GLU A 259 -16.75 1.98 -4.78
C GLU A 259 -17.00 1.92 -3.28
N TYR A 260 -18.11 1.31 -2.88
CA TYR A 260 -18.34 0.94 -1.49
C TYR A 260 -18.28 -0.57 -1.36
N ILE A 261 -17.51 -1.05 -0.39
CA ILE A 261 -17.25 -2.47 -0.19
C ILE A 261 -17.93 -2.92 1.11
N ASN A 262 -18.75 -3.95 1.00
CA ASN A 262 -19.29 -4.71 2.12
C ASN A 262 -19.01 -6.19 1.87
N ASN A 263 -17.98 -6.74 2.51
CA ASN A 263 -17.55 -8.12 2.30
C ASN A 263 -18.54 -9.16 2.81
N SER A 264 -19.53 -8.74 3.61
CA SER A 264 -20.57 -9.60 4.17
C SER A 264 -21.87 -9.53 3.38
N ALA A 265 -21.96 -8.70 2.34
CA ALA A 265 -23.15 -8.58 1.51
C ALA A 265 -23.39 -9.84 0.67
N THR A 266 -24.66 -10.10 0.40
CA THR A 266 -25.13 -11.16 -0.50
C THR A 266 -26.13 -10.59 -1.49
N ASP A 267 -26.56 -11.36 -2.46
CA ASP A 267 -27.61 -10.97 -3.41
C ASP A 267 -28.94 -10.59 -2.74
N LYS A 268 -29.15 -11.01 -1.48
CA LYS A 268 -30.35 -10.71 -0.69
C LYS A 268 -30.24 -9.46 0.16
N THR A 269 -29.03 -8.96 0.40
CA THR A 269 -28.81 -7.73 1.18
C THR A 269 -29.49 -6.58 0.47
N THR A 270 -30.25 -5.73 1.15
CA THR A 270 -30.83 -4.52 0.54
C THR A 270 -29.78 -3.40 0.43
N ASP A 271 -29.98 -2.41 -0.43
CA ASP A 271 -29.00 -1.31 -0.57
C ASP A 271 -28.84 -0.52 0.74
N LYS A 272 -29.94 -0.35 1.50
CA LYS A 272 -29.87 0.29 2.82
C LYS A 272 -29.00 -0.50 3.79
N GLU A 273 -29.21 -1.82 3.88
CA GLU A 273 -28.37 -2.70 4.72
C GLU A 273 -26.93 -2.75 4.22
N PHE A 274 -26.73 -2.70 2.91
CA PHE A 274 -25.40 -2.65 2.31
C PHE A 274 -24.65 -1.42 2.79
N MET A 275 -25.25 -0.23 2.61
CA MET A 275 -24.62 1.06 2.93
C MET A 275 -24.35 1.22 4.44
N MET A 276 -25.17 0.61 5.30
CA MET A 276 -24.93 0.59 6.75
C MET A 276 -23.70 -0.22 7.17
N ASN A 277 -23.30 -1.21 6.36
CA ASN A 277 -22.25 -2.17 6.68
C ASN A 277 -21.02 -2.02 5.77
N VAL A 278 -20.82 -0.83 5.19
CA VAL A 278 -19.65 -0.55 4.35
C VAL A 278 -18.37 -0.58 5.20
N GLU A 279 -17.47 -1.48 4.81
CA GLU A 279 -16.17 -1.70 5.46
C GLU A 279 -15.05 -0.87 4.83
N ALA A 280 -15.22 -0.45 3.58
CA ALA A 280 -14.28 0.42 2.87
C ALA A 280 -14.97 1.24 1.77
N SER A 281 -14.42 2.42 1.51
CA SER A 281 -14.83 3.30 0.42
C SER A 281 -13.60 3.61 -0.45
N ASN A 282 -13.71 3.44 -1.76
CA ASN A 282 -12.65 3.74 -2.72
C ASN A 282 -13.08 4.90 -3.62
N LEU A 283 -12.12 5.74 -3.98
CA LEU A 283 -12.18 6.67 -5.10
C LEU A 283 -11.12 6.27 -6.11
N CYS A 284 -11.55 5.90 -7.31
CA CYS A 284 -10.71 5.47 -8.42
C CYS A 284 -10.76 6.54 -9.52
N PHE A 285 -9.59 6.98 -9.96
CA PHE A 285 -9.45 7.91 -11.09
C PHE A 285 -9.20 7.09 -12.35
N GLN A 286 -10.11 7.16 -13.33
CA GLN A 286 -9.99 6.52 -14.64
C GLN A 286 -9.26 7.41 -15.64
#